data_AF-B3DXH6-F1
#
_entry.id   AF-B3DXH6-F1
#
_cell.length_a   1.000
_cell.length_b   1.000
_cell.length_c   1.000
_cell.angle_alpha   90.00
_cell.angle_beta   90.00
_cell.angle_gamma   90.00
#
_symmetry.space_group_name_H-M   'P 1'
#
loop_
_entity.id
_entity.type
_entity.pdbx_description
1 polymer ?
#
loop_
_entity_poly.entity_id
_entity_poly.type
_entity_poly.pdbx_seq_one_letter_code
_entity_poly.pdbx_strand_id
1 'polypeptide(L)'
;MPKGIFPAPAPENLITVPSCKSCNNGYSRDEEEFLIDLVLSATALDKNNEANKVLGKVVRELRGERKGVIRSGRRKKSFRVVQSARLVDVFTPSDVFLGQVVAFPANGDAFYRVIDKIVRGLYYHHFGKALSRDALVWQQPVDRSSPDWREEFIKMVAPFKWKKFMIGNGKTFQYLLATGQTDGFDETYWILVFYEGNGHLSLYLCGTRETGMGNADDIPS
;
A
#
# COMPACT_ATOMS: atom_id res chain seq x y z
N MET A 1 10.28 0.74 -5.26
CA MET A 1 9.22 1.51 -4.56
C MET A 1 8.48 2.42 -5.54
N PRO A 2 7.14 2.59 -5.48
CA PRO A 2 6.42 3.55 -6.32
C PRO A 2 6.87 4.98 -6.01
N LYS A 3 7.68 5.59 -6.89
CA LYS A 3 8.17 6.98 -6.70
C LYS A 3 7.03 8.00 -6.62
N GLY A 4 5.88 7.67 -7.22
CA GLY A 4 4.75 8.58 -7.39
C GLY A 4 4.07 9.07 -6.12
N ILE A 5 4.23 8.36 -5.00
CA ILE A 5 3.65 8.69 -3.68
C ILE A 5 4.43 9.77 -2.94
N PHE A 6 5.67 10.05 -3.34
CA PHE A 6 6.50 11.04 -2.68
C PHE A 6 6.30 12.44 -3.28
N PRO A 7 6.28 13.49 -2.44
CA PRO A 7 6.44 14.85 -2.93
C PRO A 7 7.77 15.01 -3.67
N ALA A 8 7.87 16.02 -4.54
CA ALA A 8 9.12 16.39 -5.17
C ALA A 8 9.93 17.34 -4.24
N PRO A 9 11.27 17.22 -4.19
CA PRO A 9 12.07 16.15 -4.77
C PRO A 9 11.87 14.82 -4.03
N ALA A 10 12.03 13.70 -4.75
CA ALA A 10 11.94 12.38 -4.13
C ALA A 10 13.11 12.16 -3.14
N PRO A 11 12.90 11.38 -2.06
CA PRO A 11 13.96 11.09 -1.09
C PRO A 11 15.20 10.45 -1.72
N GLU A 12 16.38 10.80 -1.21
CA GLU A 12 17.66 10.25 -1.68
C GLU A 12 17.79 8.75 -1.37
N ASN A 13 17.25 8.30 -0.25
CA ASN A 13 17.26 6.90 0.16
C ASN A 13 16.07 6.10 -0.40
N LEU A 14 15.51 6.50 -1.55
CA LEU A 14 14.41 5.77 -2.19
C LEU A 14 14.88 4.39 -2.65
N ILE A 15 14.23 3.33 -2.16
CA ILE A 15 14.59 1.95 -2.49
C ILE A 15 14.29 1.64 -3.97
N THR A 16 15.35 1.27 -4.68
CA THR A 16 15.32 0.72 -6.03
C THR A 16 15.81 -0.73 -6.00
N VAL A 17 15.29 -1.55 -6.91
CA VAL A 17 15.69 -2.95 -7.07
C VAL A 17 15.86 -3.25 -8.56
N PRO A 18 16.69 -4.22 -8.94
CA PRO A 18 16.79 -4.66 -10.33
C PRO A 18 15.42 -5.07 -10.86
N SER A 19 15.03 -4.54 -12.01
CA SER A 19 13.78 -4.92 -12.66
C SER A 19 13.94 -4.90 -14.17
N CYS A 20 13.31 -5.87 -14.82
CA CYS A 20 13.25 -5.91 -16.27
C CYS A 20 12.37 -4.77 -16.80
N LYS A 21 12.54 -4.32 -18.06
CA LYS A 21 11.74 -3.22 -18.61
C LYS A 21 10.23 -3.50 -18.56
N SER A 22 9.80 -4.72 -18.88
CA SER A 22 8.39 -5.13 -18.80
C SER A 22 7.90 -5.17 -17.35
N CYS A 23 8.71 -5.64 -16.41
CA CYS A 23 8.44 -5.66 -14.98
C CYS A 23 8.26 -4.23 -14.43
N ASN A 24 9.15 -3.31 -14.83
CA ASN A 24 9.13 -1.94 -14.37
C ASN A 24 7.91 -1.16 -14.90
N ASN A 25 7.58 -1.36 -16.18
CA ASN A 25 6.48 -0.65 -16.85
C ASN A 25 5.11 -1.34 -16.67
N GLY A 26 5.08 -2.63 -16.33
CA GLY A 26 3.85 -3.43 -16.22
C GLY A 26 2.90 -2.92 -15.14
N TYR A 27 3.43 -2.25 -14.12
CA TYR A 27 2.66 -1.71 -13.00
C TYR A 27 2.29 -0.23 -13.16
N SER A 28 2.66 0.45 -14.27
CA SER A 28 2.45 1.90 -14.37
C SER A 28 0.99 2.31 -14.19
N ARG A 29 0.05 1.47 -14.64
CA ARG A 29 -1.38 1.70 -14.45
C ARG A 29 -1.83 1.43 -13.01
N ASP A 30 -1.40 0.32 -12.43
CA ASP A 30 -1.77 -0.04 -11.06
C ASP A 30 -1.20 0.97 -10.06
N GLU A 31 0.03 1.46 -10.27
CA GLU A 31 0.64 2.51 -9.46
C GLU A 31 -0.08 3.86 -9.56
N GLU A 32 -0.71 4.14 -10.70
CA GLU A 32 -1.53 5.34 -10.88
C GLU A 32 -2.85 5.22 -10.09
N GLU A 33 -3.56 4.11 -10.24
CA GLU A 33 -4.80 3.83 -9.48
C GLU A 33 -4.50 3.81 -7.96
N PHE A 34 -3.44 3.12 -7.53
CA PHE A 34 -2.97 3.09 -6.14
C PHE A 34 -2.65 4.50 -5.61
N LEU A 35 -1.96 5.33 -6.40
CA LEU A 35 -1.64 6.70 -5.99
C LEU A 35 -2.90 7.54 -5.77
N ILE A 36 -3.87 7.44 -6.68
CA ILE A 36 -5.14 8.16 -6.57
C ILE A 36 -5.87 7.72 -5.30
N ASP A 37 -6.06 6.42 -5.11
CA ASP A 37 -6.76 5.85 -3.95
C ASP A 37 -6.09 6.27 -2.64
N LEU A 38 -4.77 6.11 -2.55
CA LEU A 38 -3.99 6.41 -1.35
C LEU A 38 -4.01 7.89 -1.00
N VAL A 39 -3.84 8.79 -1.99
CA VAL A 39 -3.83 10.24 -1.74
C VAL A 39 -5.22 10.73 -1.39
N LEU A 40 -6.26 10.34 -2.14
CA LEU A 40 -7.63 10.77 -1.84
C LEU A 40 -8.07 10.31 -0.46
N SER A 41 -7.73 9.07 -0.07
CA SER A 41 -7.98 8.56 1.27
C SER A 41 -7.24 9.35 2.35
N ALA A 42 -5.96 9.69 2.11
CA ALA A 42 -5.15 10.46 3.05
C ALA A 42 -5.56 11.93 3.18
N THR A 43 -6.17 12.52 2.15
CA THR A 43 -6.63 13.91 2.14
C THR A 43 -8.12 14.08 2.46
N ALA A 44 -8.91 13.00 2.54
CA ALA A 44 -10.36 13.06 2.77
C ALA A 44 -10.77 13.79 4.08
N LEU A 45 -9.87 13.81 5.07
CA LEU A 45 -10.05 14.53 6.35
C LEU A 45 -9.17 15.77 6.47
N ASP A 46 -8.56 16.22 5.37
CA ASP A 46 -7.73 17.44 5.23
C ASP A 46 -6.56 17.58 6.23
N LYS A 47 -6.03 16.44 6.69
CA LYS A 47 -5.10 16.39 7.84
C LYS A 47 -3.70 15.85 7.52
N ASN A 48 -3.39 15.51 6.27
CA ASN A 48 -2.05 15.02 5.90
C ASN A 48 -1.29 15.96 4.96
N ASN A 49 -0.28 16.66 5.51
CA ASN A 49 0.55 17.60 4.78
C ASN A 49 1.34 16.98 3.62
N GLU A 50 1.80 15.73 3.74
CA GLU A 50 2.57 15.09 2.67
C GLU A 50 1.67 14.64 1.52
N ALA A 51 0.49 14.09 1.82
CA ALA A 51 -0.49 13.75 0.80
C ALA A 51 -1.01 14.99 0.07
N ASN A 52 -1.24 16.10 0.79
CA ASN A 52 -1.66 17.37 0.22
C ASN A 52 -0.65 17.96 -0.78
N LYS A 53 0.66 17.76 -0.57
CA LYS A 53 1.69 18.14 -1.56
C LYS A 53 1.59 17.36 -2.87
N VAL A 54 1.03 16.14 -2.83
CA VAL A 54 0.85 15.27 -4.00
C VAL A 54 -0.55 15.42 -4.62
N LEU A 55 -1.54 15.92 -3.88
CA LEU A 55 -2.93 16.06 -4.30
C LEU A 55 -3.09 16.80 -5.64
N GLY A 56 -2.35 17.90 -5.86
CA GLY A 56 -2.43 18.65 -7.11
C GLY A 56 -2.06 17.80 -8.35
N LYS A 57 -1.16 16.82 -8.21
CA LYS A 57 -0.82 15.86 -9.28
C LYS A 57 -1.98 14.90 -9.54
N VAL A 58 -2.61 14.39 -8.49
CA VAL A 58 -3.78 13.50 -8.57
C VAL A 58 -4.96 14.21 -9.23
N VAL A 59 -5.26 15.45 -8.82
CA VAL A 59 -6.34 16.27 -9.41
C VAL A 59 -6.11 16.49 -10.91
N ARG A 60 -4.88 16.83 -11.34
CA ARG A 60 -4.57 16.99 -12.76
C ARG A 60 -4.74 15.70 -13.57
N GLU A 61 -4.41 14.55 -12.97
CA GLU A 61 -4.64 13.25 -13.61
C GLU A 61 -6.12 12.99 -13.81
N LEU A 62 -6.94 13.20 -12.76
CA LEU A 62 -8.39 13.02 -12.81
C LEU A 62 -9.06 13.96 -13.83
N ARG A 63 -8.55 15.20 -13.97
CA ARG A 63 -9.02 16.16 -15.00
C ARG A 63 -8.52 15.85 -16.41
N GLY A 64 -7.59 14.90 -16.56
CA GLY A 64 -6.99 14.54 -17.84
C GLY A 64 -6.12 15.66 -18.44
N GLU A 65 -5.56 16.53 -17.59
CA GLU A 65 -4.74 17.69 -17.97
C GLU A 65 -3.28 17.33 -18.27
N ARG A 66 -2.91 16.04 -18.14
CA ARG A 66 -1.59 15.57 -18.59
C ARG A 66 -1.48 15.63 -20.11
N LYS A 67 -0.62 16.52 -20.61
CA LYS A 67 -0.18 16.57 -22.01
C LYS A 67 0.29 15.17 -22.45
N GLY A 68 -0.49 14.53 -23.33
CA GLY A 68 -0.19 13.20 -23.89
C GLY A 68 -1.22 12.09 -23.64
N VAL A 69 -2.21 12.28 -22.75
CA VAL A 69 -3.20 11.22 -22.39
C VAL A 69 -4.41 11.18 -23.34
N ILE A 70 -4.55 12.14 -24.26
CA ILE A 70 -5.70 12.25 -25.18
C ILE A 70 -5.87 11.02 -26.13
N ARG A 71 -4.88 10.11 -26.24
CA ARG A 71 -4.92 8.99 -27.20
C ARG A 71 -5.15 7.58 -26.65
N SER A 72 -5.39 7.37 -25.36
CA SER A 72 -5.66 6.01 -24.86
C SER A 72 -6.86 5.98 -23.92
N GLY A 73 -7.63 4.89 -23.94
CA GLY A 73 -8.81 4.65 -23.09
C GLY A 73 -8.59 4.69 -21.58
N ARG A 74 -7.45 5.22 -21.09
CA ARG A 74 -7.13 5.50 -19.69
C ARG A 74 -8.17 6.38 -18.99
N ARG A 75 -8.75 7.37 -19.71
CA ARG A 75 -9.82 8.26 -19.18
C ARG A 75 -11.03 7.52 -18.59
N LYS A 76 -11.40 6.36 -19.14
CA LYS A 76 -12.64 5.68 -18.76
C LYS A 76 -12.57 4.91 -17.43
N LYS A 77 -11.38 4.64 -16.88
CA LYS A 77 -11.23 3.82 -15.65
C LYS A 77 -10.72 4.56 -14.41
N SER A 78 -9.84 5.56 -14.51
CA SER A 78 -9.52 6.44 -13.36
C SER A 78 -10.74 7.24 -12.91
N PHE A 79 -11.64 7.56 -13.85
CA PHE A 79 -12.98 8.09 -13.56
C PHE A 79 -13.87 7.11 -12.78
N ARG A 80 -13.63 5.78 -12.83
CA ARG A 80 -14.43 4.80 -12.07
C ARG A 80 -14.17 4.88 -10.56
N VAL A 81 -12.95 5.18 -10.13
CA VAL A 81 -12.64 5.39 -8.70
C VAL A 81 -13.48 6.57 -8.18
N VAL A 82 -13.43 7.71 -8.89
CA VAL A 82 -14.23 8.89 -8.55
C VAL A 82 -15.73 8.64 -8.67
N GLN A 83 -16.20 7.93 -9.69
CA GLN A 83 -17.63 7.56 -9.83
C GLN A 83 -18.11 6.58 -8.75
N SER A 84 -17.19 5.80 -8.19
CA SER A 84 -17.51 4.87 -7.11
C SER A 84 -17.49 5.51 -5.73
N ALA A 85 -17.01 6.76 -5.63
CA ALA A 85 -16.96 7.52 -4.40
C ALA A 85 -18.36 7.68 -3.80
N ARG A 86 -18.50 7.41 -2.50
CA ARG A 86 -19.74 7.57 -1.74
C ARG A 86 -19.49 8.49 -0.56
N LEU A 87 -20.42 9.39 -0.29
CA LEU A 87 -20.48 10.05 1.01
C LEU A 87 -20.90 9.00 2.04
N VAL A 88 -20.10 8.83 3.08
CA VAL A 88 -20.44 7.98 4.22
C VAL A 88 -20.45 8.84 5.47
N ASP A 89 -21.49 8.65 6.28
CA ASP A 89 -21.62 9.28 7.59
C ASP A 89 -20.59 8.66 8.53
N VAL A 90 -19.83 9.51 9.23
CA VAL A 90 -18.85 9.10 10.22
C VAL A 90 -19.42 9.36 11.60
N PHE A 91 -19.37 8.35 12.46
CA PHE A 91 -19.82 8.42 13.84
C PHE A 91 -18.65 8.15 14.80
N THR A 92 -18.74 8.67 16.02
CA THR A 92 -17.89 8.20 17.13
C THR A 92 -18.32 6.79 17.56
N PRO A 93 -17.50 6.05 18.33
CA PRO A 93 -17.94 4.80 18.96
C PRO A 93 -19.18 4.96 19.87
N SER A 94 -19.45 6.17 20.34
CA SER A 94 -20.63 6.53 21.14
C SER A 94 -21.79 7.04 20.27
N ASP A 95 -21.80 6.71 18.98
CA ASP A 95 -22.86 7.01 18.00
C ASP A 95 -23.12 8.50 17.74
N VAL A 96 -22.14 9.35 18.05
CA VAL A 96 -22.21 10.79 17.76
C VAL A 96 -21.79 11.04 16.31
N PHE A 97 -22.66 11.66 15.51
CA PHE A 97 -22.36 12.05 14.15
C PHE A 97 -21.24 13.11 14.08
N LEU A 98 -20.19 12.81 13.32
CA LEU A 98 -19.00 13.65 13.13
C LEU A 98 -18.95 14.33 11.75
N GLY A 99 -19.93 14.07 10.88
CA GLY A 99 -20.00 14.60 9.52
C GLY A 99 -19.88 13.52 8.45
N GLN A 100 -19.78 13.93 7.20
CA GLN A 100 -19.69 13.05 6.04
C GLN A 100 -18.27 13.06 5.48
N VAL A 101 -17.75 11.88 5.12
CA VAL A 101 -16.48 11.75 4.38
C VAL A 101 -16.71 11.08 3.04
N VAL A 102 -15.86 11.39 2.08
CA VAL A 102 -15.86 10.70 0.79
C VAL A 102 -15.10 9.39 0.95
N ALA A 103 -15.80 8.26 0.88
CA ALA A 103 -15.23 6.92 0.83
C ALA A 103 -15.13 6.44 -0.62
N PHE A 104 -13.99 5.87 -0.98
CA PHE A 104 -13.79 5.22 -2.28
C PHE A 104 -13.79 3.70 -2.05
N PRO A 105 -14.74 2.94 -2.62
CA PRO A 105 -14.70 1.49 -2.53
C PRO A 105 -13.45 1.02 -3.29
N ALA A 106 -12.51 0.44 -2.56
CA ALA A 106 -11.27 -0.06 -3.14
C ALA A 106 -11.60 -1.06 -4.27
N ASN A 107 -11.26 -0.73 -5.51
CA ASN A 107 -11.11 -1.77 -6.54
C ASN A 107 -9.84 -2.55 -6.15
N GLY A 108 -10.01 -3.55 -5.27
CA GLY A 108 -8.95 -4.14 -4.48
C GLY A 108 -7.75 -4.64 -5.28
N ASP A 109 -7.95 -5.16 -6.49
CA ASP A 109 -6.89 -5.91 -7.17
C ASP A 109 -5.67 -5.06 -7.57
N ALA A 110 -5.87 -3.83 -8.04
CA ALA A 110 -4.74 -2.96 -8.42
C ALA A 110 -3.96 -2.51 -7.19
N PHE A 111 -4.67 -2.18 -6.12
CA PHE A 111 -4.08 -1.78 -4.86
C PHE A 111 -3.21 -2.89 -4.27
N TYR A 112 -3.76 -4.10 -4.14
CA TYR A 112 -3.05 -5.26 -3.59
C TYR A 112 -1.87 -5.70 -4.47
N ARG A 113 -1.95 -5.54 -5.80
CA ARG A 113 -0.81 -5.77 -6.70
C ARG A 113 0.35 -4.80 -6.45
N VAL A 114 0.05 -3.53 -6.15
CA VAL A 114 1.10 -2.54 -5.84
C VAL A 114 1.72 -2.81 -4.47
N ILE A 115 0.91 -3.18 -3.46
CA ILE A 115 1.43 -3.60 -2.16
C ILE A 115 2.31 -4.86 -2.30
N ASP A 116 1.89 -5.88 -3.04
CA ASP A 116 2.72 -7.07 -3.34
C ASP A 116 4.06 -6.67 -3.96
N LYS A 117 4.04 -5.81 -4.99
CA LYS A 117 5.26 -5.27 -5.61
C LYS A 117 6.16 -4.55 -4.60
N ILE A 118 5.58 -3.75 -3.70
CA ILE A 118 6.33 -3.05 -2.64
C ILE A 118 7.00 -4.07 -1.73
N VAL A 119 6.25 -5.04 -1.21
CA VAL A 119 6.76 -6.07 -0.28
C VAL A 119 7.87 -6.90 -0.93
N ARG A 120 7.69 -7.36 -2.17
CA ARG A 120 8.73 -8.09 -2.92
C ARG A 120 9.99 -7.26 -3.14
N GLY A 121 9.83 -5.96 -3.42
CA GLY A 121 10.96 -5.03 -3.54
C GLY A 121 11.68 -4.81 -2.21
N LEU A 122 10.95 -4.69 -1.10
CA LEU A 122 11.53 -4.59 0.24
C LEU A 122 12.25 -5.88 0.64
N TYR A 123 11.67 -7.04 0.33
CA TYR A 123 12.31 -8.33 0.55
C TYR A 123 13.67 -8.39 -0.16
N TYR A 124 13.73 -8.08 -1.46
CA TYR A 124 15.00 -8.05 -2.19
C TYR A 124 16.00 -7.08 -1.55
N HIS A 125 15.54 -5.89 -1.14
CA HIS A 125 16.41 -4.89 -0.52
C HIS A 125 17.06 -5.38 0.79
N HIS A 126 16.33 -6.13 1.61
CA HIS A 126 16.84 -6.62 2.91
C HIS A 126 17.64 -7.91 2.81
N PHE A 127 17.23 -8.82 1.92
CA PHE A 127 17.78 -10.17 1.86
C PHE A 127 18.71 -10.40 0.67
N GLY A 128 18.83 -9.43 -0.25
CA GLY A 128 19.69 -9.53 -1.43
C GLY A 128 19.26 -10.58 -2.47
N LYS A 129 18.17 -11.30 -2.21
CA LYS A 129 17.58 -12.32 -3.08
C LYS A 129 16.13 -11.98 -3.40
N ALA A 130 15.71 -12.28 -4.62
CA ALA A 130 14.31 -12.11 -5.00
C ALA A 130 13.45 -13.16 -4.30
N LEU A 131 12.31 -12.73 -3.77
CA LEU A 131 11.29 -13.66 -3.29
C LEU A 131 10.79 -14.49 -4.47
N SER A 132 10.63 -15.81 -4.28
CA SER A 132 10.10 -16.71 -5.32
C SER A 132 8.79 -16.17 -5.92
N ARG A 133 8.57 -16.41 -7.21
CA ARG A 133 7.33 -16.01 -7.90
C ARG A 133 6.11 -16.67 -7.28
N ASP A 134 6.28 -17.90 -6.79
CA ASP A 134 5.21 -18.71 -6.20
C ASP A 134 5.07 -18.49 -4.68
N ALA A 135 5.94 -17.67 -4.09
CA ALA A 135 5.81 -17.28 -2.70
C ALA A 135 4.50 -16.54 -2.47
N LEU A 136 3.83 -16.89 -1.38
CA LEU A 136 2.59 -16.25 -0.97
C LEU A 136 2.91 -14.91 -0.32
N VAL A 137 2.23 -13.85 -0.77
CA VAL A 137 2.22 -12.55 -0.11
C VAL A 137 0.81 -12.31 0.40
N TRP A 138 0.60 -12.55 1.69
CA TRP A 138 -0.67 -12.27 2.35
C TRP A 138 -0.70 -10.81 2.78
N GLN A 139 -1.88 -10.20 2.68
CA GLN A 139 -2.08 -8.77 2.90
C GLN A 139 -3.37 -8.58 3.69
N GLN A 140 -3.27 -7.90 4.82
CA GLN A 140 -4.40 -7.56 5.67
C GLN A 140 -4.41 -6.04 5.88
N PRO A 141 -5.35 -5.29 5.27
CA PRO A 141 -5.58 -3.91 5.66
C PRO A 141 -6.04 -3.89 7.11
N VAL A 142 -5.52 -2.95 7.89
CA VAL A 142 -5.99 -2.77 9.26
C VAL A 142 -7.37 -2.11 9.20
N ASP A 143 -8.39 -2.85 9.60
CA ASP A 143 -9.74 -2.32 9.72
C ASP A 143 -9.81 -1.39 10.94
N ARG A 144 -10.07 -0.11 10.67
CA ARG A 144 -10.13 0.94 11.70
C ARG A 144 -11.56 1.32 12.05
N SER A 145 -12.55 0.60 11.52
CA SER A 145 -13.96 0.80 11.85
C SER A 145 -14.32 0.24 13.23
N SER A 146 -13.62 -0.82 13.67
CA SER A 146 -13.73 -1.34 15.04
C SER A 146 -13.18 -0.32 16.03
N PRO A 147 -13.88 0.02 17.14
CA PRO A 147 -13.35 0.91 18.17
C PRO A 147 -12.08 0.36 18.85
N ASP A 148 -11.95 -0.96 18.91
CA ASP A 148 -10.85 -1.66 19.58
C ASP A 148 -9.69 -2.02 18.63
N TRP A 149 -9.74 -1.55 17.38
CA TRP A 149 -8.77 -1.91 16.33
C TRP A 149 -7.32 -1.74 16.77
N ARG A 150 -7.03 -0.73 17.60
CA ARG A 150 -5.67 -0.46 18.10
C ARG A 150 -5.20 -1.56 19.02
N GLU A 151 -6.02 -1.98 19.97
CA GLU A 151 -5.65 -3.01 20.93
C GLU A 151 -5.52 -4.36 20.24
N GLU A 152 -6.46 -4.70 19.35
CA GLU A 152 -6.42 -5.92 18.55
C GLU A 152 -5.16 -5.95 17.67
N PHE A 153 -4.86 -4.85 16.98
CA PHE A 153 -3.65 -4.73 16.18
C PHE A 153 -2.38 -4.87 17.03
N ILE A 154 -2.30 -4.17 18.17
CA ILE A 154 -1.16 -4.27 19.09
C ILE A 154 -0.99 -5.71 19.59
N LYS A 155 -2.06 -6.37 20.04
CA LYS A 155 -2.02 -7.78 20.48
C LYS A 155 -1.50 -8.69 19.38
N MET A 156 -1.94 -8.48 18.14
CA MET A 156 -1.48 -9.23 16.98
C MET A 156 0.00 -9.02 16.67
N VAL A 157 0.53 -7.79 16.77
CA VAL A 157 1.91 -7.49 16.36
C VAL A 157 2.93 -7.50 17.51
N ALA A 158 2.49 -7.45 18.77
CA ALA A 158 3.36 -7.42 19.95
C ALA A 158 4.34 -8.60 20.09
N PRO A 159 4.01 -9.85 19.65
CA PRO A 159 4.95 -10.97 19.75
C PRO A 159 6.22 -10.83 18.90
N PHE A 160 6.22 -9.95 17.90
CA PHE A 160 7.31 -9.84 16.95
C PHE A 160 8.35 -8.78 17.36
N LYS A 161 9.63 -9.08 17.08
CA LYS A 161 10.72 -8.11 17.23
C LYS A 161 10.87 -7.27 15.96
N TRP A 162 10.21 -6.11 15.95
CA TRP A 162 10.19 -5.21 14.80
C TRP A 162 11.44 -4.34 14.66
N LYS A 163 11.93 -4.21 13.43
CA LYS A 163 12.91 -3.18 13.02
C LYS A 163 12.21 -2.14 12.16
N LYS A 164 12.33 -0.86 12.52
CA LYS A 164 11.70 0.26 11.81
C LYS A 164 12.66 0.86 10.78
N PHE A 165 12.14 1.16 9.60
CA PHE A 165 12.86 1.78 8.49
C PHE A 165 12.05 2.97 7.93
N MET A 166 12.73 4.07 7.63
CA MET A 166 12.11 5.30 7.14
C MET A 166 12.68 5.68 5.78
N ILE A 167 11.81 6.07 4.85
CA ILE A 167 12.21 6.64 3.55
C ILE A 167 11.99 8.16 3.61
N GLY A 168 13.03 8.91 3.25
CA GLY A 168 13.10 10.35 3.49
C GLY A 168 12.95 10.67 4.98
N ASN A 169 12.01 11.55 5.29
CA ASN A 169 11.70 11.95 6.68
C ASN A 169 10.70 11.00 7.38
N GLY A 170 10.34 9.87 6.76
CA GLY A 170 9.39 8.89 7.32
C GLY A 170 7.90 9.27 7.22
N LYS A 171 7.57 10.52 6.85
CA LYS A 171 6.19 11.00 6.84
C LYS A 171 5.37 10.48 5.67
N THR A 172 5.98 10.27 4.49
CA THR A 172 5.27 9.68 3.34
C THR A 172 5.21 8.17 3.41
N PHE A 173 6.33 7.53 3.73
CA PHE A 173 6.43 6.08 3.77
C PHE A 173 7.48 5.64 4.78
N GLN A 174 7.09 4.70 5.61
CA GLN A 174 7.94 3.95 6.52
C GLN A 174 7.40 2.53 6.64
N TYR A 175 8.26 1.61 7.07
CA TYR A 175 7.83 0.24 7.29
C TYR A 175 8.54 -0.37 8.48
N LEU A 176 7.90 -1.38 9.07
CA LEU A 176 8.51 -2.23 10.07
C LEU A 176 8.68 -3.62 9.47
N LEU A 177 9.82 -4.26 9.76
CA LEU A 177 10.14 -5.61 9.37
C LEU A 177 10.34 -6.47 10.61
N ALA A 178 9.69 -7.62 10.65
CA ALA A 178 10.02 -8.72 11.54
C ALA A 178 10.24 -10.00 10.73
N THR A 179 11.03 -10.92 11.27
CA THR A 179 11.29 -12.24 10.70
C THR A 179 10.86 -13.29 11.70
N GLY A 180 10.34 -14.41 11.22
CA GLY A 180 9.94 -15.54 12.07
C GLY A 180 10.05 -16.84 11.32
N GLN A 181 9.66 -17.92 11.98
CA GLN A 181 9.52 -19.23 11.38
C GLN A 181 8.17 -19.82 11.76
N THR A 182 7.45 -20.32 10.76
CA THR A 182 6.15 -20.99 10.93
C THR A 182 6.21 -22.30 10.17
N ASP A 183 5.90 -23.42 10.84
CA ASP A 183 5.97 -24.77 10.28
C ASP A 183 7.32 -25.11 9.59
N GLY A 184 8.42 -24.56 10.10
CA GLY A 184 9.76 -24.76 9.52
C GLY A 184 10.08 -23.92 8.27
N PHE A 185 9.20 -23.00 7.87
CA PHE A 185 9.44 -22.05 6.77
C PHE A 185 9.84 -20.68 7.31
N ASP A 186 10.85 -20.06 6.71
CA ASP A 186 11.22 -18.68 6.99
C ASP A 186 10.11 -17.73 6.49
N GLU A 187 9.62 -16.91 7.41
CA GLU A 187 8.59 -15.92 7.13
C GLU A 187 9.10 -14.51 7.42
N THR A 188 8.62 -13.55 6.63
CA THR A 188 8.86 -12.13 6.87
C THR A 188 7.53 -11.42 7.02
N TYR A 189 7.47 -10.51 7.97
CA TYR A 189 6.29 -9.72 8.31
C TYR A 189 6.61 -8.25 8.11
N TRP A 190 5.66 -7.53 7.53
CA TRP A 190 5.82 -6.15 7.12
C TRP A 190 4.64 -5.34 7.61
N ILE A 191 4.91 -4.25 8.33
CA ILE A 191 3.91 -3.22 8.59
C ILE A 191 4.25 -2.06 7.68
N LEU A 192 3.39 -1.79 6.70
CA LEU A 192 3.56 -0.68 5.76
C LEU A 192 2.75 0.52 6.24
N VAL A 193 3.40 1.66 6.34
CA VAL A 193 2.79 2.90 6.82
C VAL A 193 2.93 3.97 5.75
N PHE A 194 1.79 4.42 5.25
CA PHE A 194 1.73 5.52 4.28
C PHE A 194 1.13 6.76 4.92
N TYR A 195 1.71 7.92 4.59
CA TYR A 195 1.25 9.25 5.00
C TYR A 195 0.97 9.31 6.52
N GLU A 196 2.03 9.21 7.33
CA GLU A 196 1.94 9.38 8.79
C GLU A 196 1.43 10.79 9.15
N GLY A 197 0.44 10.88 10.05
CA GLY A 197 -0.08 12.16 10.52
C GLY A 197 -1.33 12.05 11.40
N ASN A 198 -1.76 13.19 11.93
CA ASN A 198 -2.78 13.30 12.98
C ASN A 198 -4.22 12.97 12.54
N GLY A 199 -4.48 12.75 11.24
CA GLY A 199 -5.85 12.50 10.75
C GLY A 199 -6.02 11.32 9.81
N HIS A 200 -4.95 10.72 9.28
CA HIS A 200 -5.03 9.54 8.44
C HIS A 200 -3.71 8.75 8.54
N LEU A 201 -3.82 7.43 8.57
CA LEU A 201 -2.70 6.49 8.52
C LEU A 201 -3.18 5.28 7.73
N SER A 202 -2.62 5.03 6.55
CA SER A 202 -2.89 3.80 5.81
C SER A 202 -1.90 2.74 6.28
N LEU A 203 -2.42 1.71 6.94
CA LEU A 203 -1.65 0.70 7.65
C LEU A 203 -1.99 -0.69 7.09
N TYR A 204 -0.95 -1.43 6.70
CA TYR A 204 -1.09 -2.78 6.14
C TYR A 204 -0.16 -3.72 6.87
N LEU A 205 -0.69 -4.84 7.34
CA LEU A 205 0.13 -5.99 7.72
C LEU A 205 0.25 -6.90 6.50
N CYS A 206 1.48 -7.22 6.14
CA CYS A 206 1.76 -8.19 5.09
C CYS A 206 2.71 -9.23 5.62
N GLY A 207 2.72 -10.40 5.00
CA GLY A 207 3.83 -11.31 5.16
C GLY A 207 4.06 -12.19 3.97
N THR A 208 5.23 -12.79 3.99
CA THR A 208 5.72 -13.61 2.90
C THR A 208 6.10 -14.98 3.43
N ARG A 209 5.72 -16.02 2.71
CA ARG A 209 6.19 -17.39 2.96
C ARG A 209 6.81 -17.92 1.69
N GLU A 210 8.07 -18.34 1.74
CA GLU A 210 8.64 -19.13 0.65
C GLU A 210 7.95 -20.50 0.69
N THR A 211 7.25 -20.85 -0.38
CA THR A 211 6.77 -22.21 -0.56
C THR A 211 8.00 -23.07 -0.81
N GLY A 212 8.26 -24.05 0.06
CA GLY A 212 9.22 -25.09 -0.28
C GLY A 212 8.78 -25.73 -1.59
N MET A 213 9.72 -25.97 -2.50
CA MET A 213 9.48 -26.98 -3.52
C MET A 213 9.23 -28.29 -2.77
N GLY A 214 7.95 -28.64 -2.57
CA GLY A 214 7.62 -30.04 -2.38
C GLY A 214 8.19 -30.77 -3.58
N ASN A 215 9.02 -31.78 -3.35
CA ASN A 215 9.43 -32.69 -4.40
C ASN A 215 8.18 -33.12 -5.17
N ALA A 216 8.28 -33.14 -6.50
CA ALA A 216 7.19 -33.47 -7.42
C ALA A 216 6.74 -34.94 -7.34
N ASP A 217 6.97 -35.63 -6.22
CA ASP A 217 6.77 -37.06 -6.05
C ASP A 217 5.61 -37.43 -5.10
N ASP A 218 4.93 -36.47 -4.47
CA ASP A 218 3.78 -36.74 -3.58
C ASP A 218 2.43 -36.32 -4.20
N ILE A 219 2.13 -36.84 -5.40
CA ILE A 219 0.74 -36.93 -5.88
C ILE A 219 0.30 -38.38 -5.74
N PRO A 220 -0.60 -38.73 -4.80
CA PRO A 220 -1.21 -40.05 -4.78
C PRO A 220 -2.04 -40.23 -6.05
N SER A 221 -1.75 -41.32 -6.76
CA SER A 221 -2.52 -41.86 -7.90
C SER A 221 -3.98 -42.12 -7.59
#